data_AF-A0A3C2B1W7-F1
#
_entry.id   AF-A0A3C2B1W7-F1
#
_cell.length_a   1.000
_cell.length_b   1.000
_cell.length_c   1.000
_cell.angle_alpha   90.00
_cell.angle_beta   90.00
_cell.angle_gamma   90.00
#
_symmetry.space_group_name_H-M   'P 1'
#
loop_
_entity.id
_entity.type
_entity.pdbx_description
1 polymer ?
#
loop_
_entity_poly.entity_id
_entity_poly.type
_entity_poly.pdbx_seq_one_letter_code
_entity_poly.pdbx_strand_id
1 'polypeptide(L)'
;TAWELQEATGGHFRLGLGTQVRTHVVRRYGVEFEPPGPRLRDYVRAVKASFAAFRGEPLNHQGPYYNLDWMSPQWSPGKISVADPKVDVAAVNPWMLRMAGEVADGVHVHPIGEPGYLRRHVVPNVAAGAASAGRSSDDVTLIVPVNVIVGDTEAERAADRALLRGMLSFYGSTPNYAFIW
;
A
#
# COMPACT_ATOMS: atom_id res chain seq x y z
N THR A 1 -15.73 7.78 4.03
CA THR A 1 -14.33 8.13 3.71
C THR A 1 -13.38 7.29 4.55
N ALA A 2 -12.06 7.29 4.29
CA ALA A 2 -11.09 6.59 5.14
C ALA A 2 -11.14 7.08 6.60
N TRP A 3 -11.39 8.37 6.79
CA TRP A 3 -11.54 9.02 8.09
C TRP A 3 -12.75 8.51 8.87
N GLU A 4 -13.92 8.47 8.22
CA GLU A 4 -15.15 7.94 8.83
C GLU A 4 -15.06 6.45 9.14
N LEU A 5 -14.41 5.66 8.26
CA LEU A 5 -14.19 4.24 8.52
C LEU A 5 -13.28 4.03 9.75
N GLN A 6 -12.27 4.87 9.92
CA GLN A 6 -11.40 4.82 11.09
C GLN A 6 -12.15 5.12 12.39
N GLU A 7 -13.04 6.10 12.38
CA GLU A 7 -13.91 6.39 13.53
C GLU A 7 -14.90 5.25 13.80
N ALA A 8 -15.65 4.82 12.77
CA ALA A 8 -16.68 3.80 12.89
C ALA A 8 -16.13 2.43 13.35
N THR A 9 -14.87 2.14 13.03
CA THR A 9 -14.19 0.91 13.46
C THR A 9 -13.44 1.06 14.78
N GLY A 10 -13.53 2.18 15.48
CA GLY A 10 -12.82 2.38 16.74
C GLY A 10 -11.29 2.39 16.59
N GLY A 11 -10.78 2.80 15.42
CA GLY A 11 -9.35 2.88 15.15
C GLY A 11 -8.74 1.65 14.48
N HIS A 12 -9.56 0.69 14.04
CA HIS A 12 -9.12 -0.59 13.47
C HIS A 12 -9.05 -0.60 11.93
N PHE A 13 -9.23 0.54 11.26
CA PHE A 13 -9.14 0.64 9.81
C PHE A 13 -7.70 0.99 9.36
N ARG A 14 -7.31 0.44 8.21
CA ARG A 14 -6.07 0.77 7.51
C ARG A 14 -6.37 1.07 6.06
N LEU A 15 -5.86 2.18 5.55
CA LEU A 15 -6.02 2.58 4.16
C LEU A 15 -4.93 1.93 3.30
N GLY A 16 -5.28 0.87 2.58
CA GLY A 16 -4.38 0.24 1.61
C GLY A 16 -4.42 0.93 0.25
N LEU A 17 -3.24 1.30 -0.29
CA LEU A 17 -3.09 1.96 -1.58
C LEU A 17 -2.18 1.16 -2.52
N GLY A 18 -2.40 1.30 -3.83
CA GLY A 18 -1.60 0.64 -4.86
C GLY A 18 -1.71 1.36 -6.20
N THR A 19 -0.73 1.17 -7.07
CA THR A 19 -0.62 1.95 -8.32
C THR A 19 -1.48 1.44 -9.47
N GLN A 20 -1.93 0.18 -9.39
CA GLN A 20 -2.51 -0.57 -10.51
C GLN A 20 -1.53 -0.68 -11.72
N VAL A 21 -1.82 -1.56 -12.68
CA VAL A 21 -1.03 -1.69 -13.92
C VAL A 21 -1.60 -0.84 -15.05
N ARG A 22 -0.73 -0.32 -15.93
CA ARG A 22 -1.08 0.63 -17.01
C ARG A 22 -2.29 0.22 -17.83
N THR A 23 -2.34 -1.04 -18.26
CA THR A 23 -3.44 -1.56 -19.09
C THR A 23 -4.79 -1.39 -18.40
N HIS A 24 -4.87 -1.64 -17.09
CA HIS A 24 -6.11 -1.46 -16.34
C HIS A 24 -6.43 0.03 -16.14
N VAL A 25 -5.45 0.86 -15.76
CA VAL A 25 -5.66 2.31 -15.58
C VAL A 25 -6.23 2.95 -16.85
N VAL A 26 -5.60 2.72 -17.99
CA VAL A 26 -5.99 3.36 -19.26
C VAL A 26 -7.25 2.73 -19.84
N ARG A 27 -7.32 1.39 -19.93
CA ARG A 27 -8.39 0.74 -20.69
C ARG A 27 -9.63 0.41 -19.87
N ARG A 28 -9.48 0.12 -18.57
CA ARG A 28 -10.62 -0.20 -17.70
C ARG A 28 -11.22 1.06 -17.09
N TYR A 29 -10.38 2.01 -16.69
CA TYR A 29 -10.83 3.21 -15.98
C TYR A 29 -10.78 4.49 -16.82
N GLY A 30 -10.20 4.46 -18.02
CA GLY A 30 -10.19 5.61 -18.93
C GLY A 30 -9.32 6.78 -18.46
N VAL A 31 -8.35 6.53 -17.56
CA VAL A 31 -7.50 7.57 -16.96
C VAL A 31 -6.11 7.55 -17.58
N GLU A 32 -5.48 8.71 -17.67
CA GLU A 32 -4.08 8.84 -18.09
C GLU A 32 -3.14 8.07 -17.15
N PHE A 33 -2.08 7.52 -17.74
CA PHE A 33 -1.07 6.77 -16.99
C PHE A 33 0.19 7.61 -16.80
N GLU A 34 0.31 8.17 -15.60
CA GLU A 34 1.48 8.89 -15.12
C GLU A 34 2.47 7.95 -14.42
N PRO A 35 3.70 8.39 -14.11
CA PRO A 35 4.67 7.60 -13.36
C PRO A 35 4.08 7.08 -12.03
N PRO A 36 3.77 5.77 -11.93
CA PRO A 36 2.88 5.27 -10.89
C PRO A 36 3.46 5.38 -9.48
N GLY A 37 4.77 5.10 -9.36
CA GLY A 37 5.47 5.14 -8.09
C GLY A 37 5.61 6.55 -7.51
N PRO A 38 6.22 7.51 -8.25
CA PRO A 38 6.34 8.89 -7.79
C PRO A 38 4.99 9.54 -7.47
N ARG A 39 3.96 9.28 -8.28
CA ARG A 39 2.61 9.77 -8.02
C ARG A 39 2.02 9.17 -6.74
N LEU A 40 2.17 7.87 -6.52
CA LEU A 40 1.68 7.24 -5.29
C LEU A 40 2.41 7.78 -4.04
N ARG A 41 3.73 8.01 -4.12
CA ARG A 41 4.50 8.64 -3.03
C ARG A 41 3.90 9.99 -2.64
N ASP A 42 3.61 10.81 -3.64
CA ASP A 42 3.02 12.13 -3.42
C ASP A 42 1.60 12.03 -2.87
N TYR A 43 0.80 11.10 -3.40
CA TYR A 43 -0.55 10.85 -2.94
C TYR A 43 -0.62 10.39 -1.47
N VAL A 44 0.29 9.51 -1.02
CA VAL A 44 0.37 9.09 0.39
C VAL A 44 0.61 10.30 1.30
N ARG A 45 1.53 11.19 0.92
CA ARG A 45 1.83 12.43 1.67
C ARG A 45 0.63 13.37 1.68
N ALA A 46 -0.04 13.56 0.54
CA ALA A 46 -1.23 14.39 0.41
C ALA A 46 -2.40 13.89 1.29
N VAL A 47 -2.61 12.57 1.35
CA VAL A 47 -3.60 11.95 2.23
C VAL A 47 -3.27 12.19 3.70
N LYS A 48 -2.02 11.97 4.11
CA LYS A 48 -1.57 12.22 5.49
C LYS A 48 -1.69 13.70 5.88
N ALA A 49 -1.38 14.63 4.98
CA ALA A 49 -1.59 16.06 5.18
C ALA A 49 -3.08 16.41 5.35
N SER A 50 -3.97 15.73 4.62
CA SER A 50 -5.41 15.90 4.78
C SER A 50 -5.88 15.43 6.17
N PHE A 51 -5.36 14.31 6.67
CA PHE A 51 -5.66 13.82 8.02
C PHE A 51 -5.17 14.78 9.11
N ALA A 52 -3.95 15.30 8.99
CA ALA A 52 -3.43 16.34 9.88
C ALA A 52 -4.33 17.60 9.86
N ALA A 53 -4.80 18.00 8.68
CA ALA A 53 -5.71 19.13 8.55
C ALA A 53 -7.07 18.89 9.21
N PHE A 54 -7.61 17.67 9.16
CA PHE A 54 -8.83 17.31 9.89
C PHE A 54 -8.66 17.40 11.41
N ARG A 55 -7.42 17.27 11.92
CA ARG A 55 -7.09 17.53 13.34
C ARG A 55 -6.84 19.01 13.68
N GLY A 56 -6.86 19.89 12.69
CA GLY A 56 -6.72 21.34 12.88
C GLY A 56 -5.38 21.92 12.46
N GLU A 57 -4.47 21.13 11.86
CA GLU A 57 -3.28 21.69 11.21
C GLU A 57 -3.66 22.43 9.92
N PRO A 58 -2.88 23.43 9.47
CA PRO A 58 -3.09 24.01 8.15
C PRO A 58 -2.85 22.97 7.04
N LEU A 59 -3.78 22.84 6.10
CA LEU A 59 -3.55 22.03 4.91
C LEU A 59 -2.53 22.74 4.02
N ASN A 60 -1.32 22.19 3.92
CA ASN A 60 -0.24 22.72 3.09
C ASN A 60 0.64 21.59 2.54
N HIS A 61 0.13 20.87 1.55
CA HIS A 61 0.86 19.85 0.82
C HIS A 61 1.20 20.36 -0.58
N GLN A 62 2.50 20.51 -0.86
CA GLN A 62 3.01 20.95 -2.16
C GLN A 62 3.84 19.82 -2.76
N GLY A 63 3.22 19.05 -3.66
CA GLY A 63 3.79 17.90 -4.31
C GLY A 63 3.89 18.05 -5.83
N PRO A 64 4.68 17.19 -6.50
CA PRO A 64 4.81 17.19 -7.96
C PRO A 64 3.51 16.80 -8.70
N TYR A 65 2.56 16.13 -8.04
CA TYR A 65 1.29 15.68 -8.60
C TYR A 65 0.07 16.26 -7.89
N TYR A 66 0.19 16.59 -6.60
CA TYR A 66 -0.90 17.12 -5.79
C TYR A 66 -0.47 18.41 -5.08
N ASN A 67 -1.25 19.48 -5.27
CA ASN A 67 -1.14 20.71 -4.50
C ASN A 67 -2.42 20.91 -3.70
N LEU A 68 -2.34 20.80 -2.38
CA LEU A 68 -3.46 20.96 -1.45
C LEU A 68 -3.11 22.04 -0.43
N ASP A 69 -3.71 23.21 -0.56
CA ASP A 69 -3.39 24.41 0.24
C ASP A 69 -4.62 25.05 0.89
N TRP A 70 -5.80 24.43 0.77
CA TRP A 70 -7.05 25.00 1.25
C TRP A 70 -8.02 23.96 1.81
N MET A 71 -8.42 24.14 3.08
CA MET A 71 -9.46 23.37 3.76
C MET A 71 -10.36 24.36 4.52
N SER A 72 -11.61 24.53 4.07
CA SER A 72 -12.58 25.36 4.80
C SER A 72 -13.08 24.65 6.06
N PRO A 73 -13.18 25.33 7.21
CA PRO A 73 -13.74 24.75 8.43
C PRO A 73 -15.14 24.13 8.23
N GLN A 74 -15.95 24.70 7.35
CA GLN A 74 -17.32 24.23 7.05
C GLN A 74 -17.36 22.83 6.40
N TRP A 75 -16.28 22.44 5.72
CA TRP A 75 -16.19 21.18 4.98
C TRP A 75 -15.17 20.21 5.58
N SER A 76 -14.52 20.58 6.69
CA SER A 76 -13.72 19.66 7.46
C SER A 76 -14.63 18.65 8.18
N PRO A 77 -14.36 17.34 8.12
CA PRO A 77 -15.09 16.35 8.91
C PRO A 77 -14.83 16.49 10.42
N GLY A 78 -13.84 17.32 10.81
CA GLY A 78 -13.43 17.48 12.20
C GLY A 78 -12.59 16.32 12.73
N LYS A 79 -12.11 16.49 13.97
CA LYS A 79 -11.26 15.51 14.65
C LYS A 79 -12.07 14.29 15.09
N ILE A 80 -11.48 13.11 14.96
CA ILE A 80 -11.98 11.85 15.54
C ILE A 80 -11.23 11.53 16.84
N SER A 81 -11.87 10.75 17.72
CA SER A 81 -11.34 10.39 19.06
C SER A 81 -10.24 9.33 19.05
N VAL A 82 -10.08 8.61 17.94
CA VAL A 82 -9.04 7.59 17.72
C VAL A 82 -7.88 8.16 16.92
N ALA A 83 -6.77 7.41 16.79
CA ALA A 83 -5.63 7.80 15.96
C ALA A 83 -5.97 7.84 14.46
N ASP A 84 -5.15 8.55 13.67
CA ASP A 84 -5.31 8.64 12.22
C ASP A 84 -5.28 7.26 11.55
N PRO A 85 -6.01 7.07 10.43
CA PRO A 85 -5.89 5.86 9.64
C PRO A 85 -4.44 5.65 9.22
N LYS A 86 -3.90 4.44 9.46
CA LYS A 86 -2.60 4.05 8.89
C LYS A 86 -2.72 3.96 7.37
N VAL A 87 -1.75 4.49 6.65
CA VAL A 87 -1.71 4.45 5.19
C VAL A 87 -0.67 3.44 4.75
N ASP A 88 -1.14 2.32 4.21
CA ASP A 88 -0.30 1.23 3.74
C ASP A 88 -0.16 1.24 2.22
N VAL A 89 0.95 0.69 1.72
CA VAL A 89 1.21 0.58 0.28
C VAL A 89 1.47 -0.87 -0.12
N ALA A 90 0.83 -1.33 -1.19
CA ALA A 90 1.23 -2.56 -1.87
C ALA A 90 2.50 -2.30 -2.70
N ALA A 91 3.57 -3.04 -2.44
CA ALA A 91 4.86 -2.87 -3.09
C ALA A 91 5.52 -4.21 -3.44
N VAL A 92 6.17 -4.25 -4.62
CA VAL A 92 6.81 -5.47 -5.15
C VAL A 92 8.26 -5.19 -5.56
N ASN A 93 8.49 -4.24 -6.46
CA ASN A 93 9.85 -3.97 -6.94
C ASN A 93 10.67 -3.16 -5.89
N PRO A 94 12.02 -3.20 -5.96
CA PRO A 94 12.89 -2.52 -4.98
C PRO A 94 12.63 -1.02 -4.84
N TRP A 95 12.29 -0.32 -5.92
CA TRP A 95 12.00 1.12 -5.85
C TRP A 95 10.72 1.38 -5.06
N MET A 96 9.65 0.61 -5.31
CA MET A 96 8.38 0.73 -4.59
C MET A 96 8.55 0.38 -3.12
N LEU A 97 9.35 -0.64 -2.79
CA LEU A 97 9.64 -1.04 -1.42
C LEU A 97 10.40 0.07 -0.66
N ARG A 98 11.39 0.70 -1.29
CA ARG A 98 12.09 1.86 -0.71
C ARG A 98 11.15 3.04 -0.50
N MET A 99 10.34 3.36 -1.50
CA MET A 99 9.36 4.45 -1.41
C MET A 99 8.36 4.19 -0.27
N ALA A 100 7.85 2.95 -0.14
CA ALA A 100 6.92 2.61 0.91
C ALA A 100 7.55 2.70 2.31
N GLY A 101 8.80 2.25 2.47
CA GLY A 101 9.54 2.43 3.74
C GLY A 101 9.73 3.89 4.12
N GLU A 102 9.85 4.77 3.13
CA GLU A 102 10.00 6.21 3.33
C GLU A 102 8.70 6.87 3.82
N VAL A 103 7.55 6.60 3.19
CA VAL A 103 6.31 7.40 3.40
C VAL A 103 5.13 6.65 4.01
N ALA A 104 5.07 5.33 3.89
CA ALA A 104 3.92 4.53 4.33
C ALA A 104 4.03 4.14 5.81
N ASP A 105 2.93 3.67 6.38
CA ASP A 105 2.85 3.07 7.72
C ASP A 105 2.93 1.53 7.68
N GLY A 106 2.77 0.96 6.49
CA GLY A 106 2.87 -0.47 6.26
C GLY A 106 3.04 -0.84 4.80
N VAL A 107 3.55 -2.05 4.58
CA VAL A 107 3.79 -2.63 3.27
C VAL A 107 3.02 -3.92 3.13
N HIS A 108 2.10 -3.96 2.17
CA HIS A 108 1.43 -5.20 1.77
C HIS A 108 2.31 -5.92 0.76
N VAL A 109 2.93 -7.01 1.22
CA VAL A 109 3.76 -7.87 0.38
C VAL A 109 2.85 -8.73 -0.49
N HIS A 110 3.24 -8.93 -1.75
CA HIS A 110 2.45 -9.78 -2.64
C HIS A 110 2.57 -11.26 -2.24
N PRO A 111 1.46 -12.02 -2.16
CA PRO A 111 1.43 -13.36 -1.56
C PRO A 111 2.13 -14.47 -2.36
N ILE A 112 2.65 -14.16 -3.55
CA ILE A 112 3.37 -15.12 -4.40
C ILE A 112 4.87 -15.11 -4.15
N GLY A 113 5.38 -14.16 -3.35
CA GLY A 113 6.80 -14.04 -3.09
C GLY A 113 7.32 -15.19 -2.25
N GLU A 114 8.41 -15.80 -2.69
CA GLU A 114 9.07 -16.86 -1.94
C GLU A 114 9.82 -16.28 -0.72
N PRO A 115 10.05 -17.05 0.36
CA PRO A 115 10.65 -16.53 1.61
C PRO A 115 11.98 -15.78 1.44
N GLY A 116 12.79 -16.12 0.44
CA GLY A 116 14.02 -15.44 0.10
C GLY A 116 13.80 -14.06 -0.54
N TYR A 117 12.72 -13.82 -1.28
CA TYR A 117 12.36 -12.48 -1.77
C TYR A 117 12.17 -11.49 -0.61
N LEU A 118 11.62 -11.94 0.53
CA LEU A 118 11.50 -11.11 1.72
C LEU A 118 12.87 -10.62 2.21
N ARG A 119 13.86 -11.53 2.26
CA ARG A 119 15.22 -11.23 2.74
C ARG A 119 16.04 -10.45 1.72
N ARG A 120 15.94 -10.78 0.43
CA ARG A 120 16.70 -10.14 -0.66
C ARG A 120 16.17 -8.75 -1.01
N HIS A 121 14.86 -8.57 -0.94
CA HIS A 121 14.22 -7.37 -1.46
C HIS A 121 13.38 -6.63 -0.42
N VAL A 122 12.40 -7.27 0.23
CA VAL A 122 11.45 -6.54 1.08
C VAL A 122 12.13 -5.84 2.26
N VAL A 123 12.72 -6.62 3.16
CA VAL A 123 13.33 -6.11 4.40
C VAL A 123 14.41 -5.04 4.12
N PRO A 124 15.44 -5.28 3.28
CA PRO A 124 16.49 -4.29 3.07
C PRO A 124 16.00 -3.01 2.36
N ASN A 125 15.05 -3.11 1.42
CA ASN A 125 14.56 -1.92 0.73
C ASN A 125 13.63 -1.09 1.61
N VAL A 126 12.76 -1.72 2.40
CA VAL A 126 11.92 -1.00 3.37
C VAL A 126 12.79 -0.30 4.40
N ALA A 127 13.81 -0.98 4.94
CA ALA A 127 14.76 -0.39 5.88
C ALA A 127 15.53 0.80 5.28
N ALA A 128 16.02 0.67 4.04
CA ALA A 128 16.68 1.77 3.35
C ALA A 128 15.74 2.98 3.13
N GLY A 129 14.47 2.72 2.80
CA GLY A 129 13.44 3.75 2.69
C GLY A 129 13.21 4.49 4.00
N ALA A 130 12.99 3.74 5.08
CA ALA A 130 12.80 4.30 6.42
C ALA A 130 14.00 5.14 6.87
N ALA A 131 15.22 4.62 6.70
CA ALA A 131 16.45 5.35 7.02
C ALA A 131 16.58 6.66 6.23
N SER A 132 16.20 6.68 4.94
CA SER A 132 16.24 7.90 4.12
C SER A 132 15.27 9.00 4.59
N ALA A 133 14.23 8.62 5.34
CA ALA A 133 13.28 9.54 5.98
C ALA A 133 13.62 9.83 7.45
N GLY A 134 14.75 9.34 7.96
CA GLY A 134 15.16 9.54 9.35
C GLY A 134 14.28 8.81 10.38
N ARG A 135 13.59 7.73 9.97
CA ARG A 135 12.70 6.92 10.84
C ARG A 135 13.16 5.47 10.95
N SER A 136 12.65 4.74 11.94
CA SER A 136 12.97 3.34 12.13
C SER A 136 12.22 2.47 11.13
N SER A 137 12.83 1.36 10.70
CA SER A 137 12.13 0.31 9.95
C SER A 137 11.00 -0.31 10.76
N ASP A 138 11.09 -0.28 12.09
CA ASP A 138 10.07 -0.81 13.00
C ASP A 138 8.78 0.03 12.98
N ASP A 139 8.85 1.26 12.49
CA ASP A 139 7.68 2.12 12.30
C ASP A 139 6.85 1.71 11.06
N VAL A 140 7.33 0.73 10.28
CA VAL A 140 6.69 0.24 9.05
C VAL A 140 6.23 -1.19 9.23
N THR A 141 4.90 -1.40 9.28
CA THR A 141 4.33 -2.74 9.44
C THR A 141 4.47 -3.56 8.16
N LEU A 142 5.20 -4.68 8.20
CA LEU A 142 5.20 -5.64 7.09
C LEU A 142 3.98 -6.56 7.20
N ILE A 143 3.12 -6.51 6.19
CA ILE A 143 1.92 -7.35 6.08
C ILE A 143 2.22 -8.38 5.01
N VAL A 144 2.36 -9.64 5.42
CA VAL A 144 2.80 -10.76 4.57
C VAL A 144 1.67 -11.78 4.46
N PRO A 145 0.77 -11.63 3.46
CA PRO A 145 -0.27 -12.61 3.23
C PRO A 145 0.36 -13.90 2.69
N VAL A 146 -0.13 -15.03 3.17
CA VAL A 146 0.31 -16.37 2.75
C VAL A 146 -0.83 -17.10 2.08
N ASN A 147 -0.52 -17.81 1.00
CA ASN A 147 -1.47 -18.74 0.39
C ASN A 147 -1.44 -20.05 1.17
N VAL A 148 -2.59 -20.50 1.67
CA VAL A 148 -2.71 -21.72 2.45
C VAL A 148 -3.76 -22.61 1.82
N ILE A 149 -3.44 -23.90 1.66
CA ILE A 149 -4.39 -24.95 1.30
C ILE A 149 -4.68 -25.72 2.58
N VAL A 150 -5.93 -25.76 3.00
CA VAL A 150 -6.37 -26.46 4.23
C VAL A 150 -7.37 -27.54 3.83
N GLY A 151 -7.28 -28.71 4.46
CA GLY A 151 -8.20 -29.81 4.24
C GLY A 151 -7.66 -31.09 4.85
N ASP A 152 -8.54 -31.89 5.44
CA ASP A 152 -8.17 -33.15 6.08
C ASP A 152 -7.96 -34.25 5.03
N THR A 153 -8.68 -34.16 3.92
CA THR A 153 -8.62 -35.12 2.81
C THR A 153 -7.90 -34.57 1.58
N GLU A 154 -7.41 -35.45 0.70
CA GLU A 154 -6.79 -35.00 -0.56
C GLU A 154 -7.82 -34.37 -1.51
N ALA A 155 -9.07 -34.82 -1.48
CA ALA A 155 -10.13 -34.26 -2.31
C ALA A 155 -10.37 -32.78 -2.00
N GLU A 156 -10.40 -32.41 -0.71
CA GLU A 156 -10.53 -31.01 -0.27
C GLU A 156 -9.33 -30.17 -0.71
N ARG A 157 -8.11 -30.70 -0.57
CA ARG A 157 -6.89 -29.98 -0.94
C ARG A 157 -6.69 -29.86 -2.45
N ALA A 158 -7.19 -30.80 -3.25
CA ALA A 158 -6.93 -30.86 -4.68
C ALA A 158 -7.53 -29.67 -5.44
N ALA A 159 -8.75 -29.24 -5.08
CA ALA A 159 -9.42 -28.11 -5.72
C ALA A 159 -8.68 -26.79 -5.49
N ASP A 160 -8.33 -26.49 -4.24
CA ASP A 160 -7.58 -25.29 -3.87
C ASP A 160 -6.16 -25.29 -4.46
N ARG A 161 -5.52 -26.46 -4.54
CA ARG A 161 -4.24 -26.62 -5.20
C ARG A 161 -4.32 -26.23 -6.69
N ALA A 162 -5.37 -26.64 -7.38
CA ALA A 162 -5.58 -26.27 -8.77
C ALA A 162 -5.80 -24.76 -8.95
N LEU A 163 -6.59 -24.14 -8.07
CA LEU A 163 -6.83 -22.69 -8.06
C LEU A 163 -5.54 -21.90 -7.84
N LEU A 164 -4.75 -22.26 -6.82
CA LEU A 164 -3.48 -21.59 -6.53
C LEU A 164 -2.46 -21.78 -7.66
N ARG A 165 -2.42 -22.94 -8.31
CA ARG A 165 -1.58 -23.14 -9.50
C ARG A 165 -1.96 -22.17 -10.62
N GLY A 166 -3.25 -22.02 -10.90
CA GLY A 166 -3.75 -21.06 -11.90
C GLY A 166 -3.36 -19.61 -11.57
N MET A 167 -3.55 -19.20 -10.32
CA MET A 167 -3.15 -17.87 -9.84
C MET A 167 -1.64 -17.64 -9.98
N LEU A 168 -0.82 -18.60 -9.53
CA LEU A 168 0.64 -18.52 -9.64
C LEU A 168 1.10 -18.47 -11.11
N SER A 169 0.47 -19.22 -12.01
CA SER A 169 0.75 -19.14 -13.46
C SER A 169 0.40 -17.78 -14.05
N PHE A 170 -0.71 -17.16 -13.63
CA PHE A 170 -1.09 -15.84 -14.08
C PHE A 170 -0.07 -14.78 -13.64
N TYR A 171 0.30 -14.75 -12.36
CA TYR A 171 1.28 -13.77 -11.88
C TYR A 171 2.70 -14.06 -12.38
N GLY A 172 3.10 -15.33 -12.46
CA GLY A 172 4.41 -15.74 -12.98
C GLY A 172 4.62 -15.41 -14.47
N SER A 173 3.54 -15.25 -15.24
CA SER A 173 3.60 -14.79 -16.64
C SER A 173 3.51 -13.26 -16.80
N THR A 174 3.40 -12.51 -15.70
CA THR A 174 3.34 -11.04 -15.73
C THR A 174 4.73 -10.43 -15.49
N PRO A 175 5.34 -9.73 -16.47
CA PRO A 175 6.74 -9.26 -16.38
C PRO A 175 7.08 -8.41 -15.14
N ASN A 176 6.11 -7.64 -14.63
CA ASN A 176 6.31 -6.80 -13.45
C ASN A 176 6.58 -7.59 -12.16
N TYR A 177 6.32 -8.89 -12.13
CA TYR A 177 6.57 -9.77 -10.98
C TYR A 177 7.89 -10.55 -11.09
N ALA A 178 8.70 -10.36 -12.12
CA ALA A 178 9.94 -11.13 -12.32
C ALA A 178 10.91 -11.07 -11.11
N PHE A 179 10.89 -9.99 -10.34
CA PHE A 179 11.76 -9.78 -9.16
C PHE A 179 11.35 -10.56 -7.91
N ILE A 180 10.15 -11.15 -7.91
CA ILE A 180 9.57 -11.75 -6.72
C ILE A 180 10.00 -13.22 -6.50
N TRP A 181 10.61 -13.80 -7.54
CA TRP A 181 11.10 -15.17 -7.58
C TRP A 181 12.55 -15.27 -7.10
#